data_AF-A0A409WK17-F1
#
_entry.id   AF-A0A409WK17-F1
#
_cell.length_a   1.000
_cell.length_b   1.000
_cell.length_c   1.000
_cell.angle_alpha   90.00
_cell.angle_beta   90.00
_cell.angle_gamma   90.00
#
_symmetry.space_group_name_H-M   'P 1'
#
loop_
_entity.id
_entity.type
_entity.pdbx_description
1 polymer ?
#
loop_
_entity_poly.entity_id
_entity_poly.type
_entity_poly.pdbx_seq_one_letter_code
_entity_poly.pdbx_strand_id
1 'polypeptide(L)'
;MKANPNNALRVYVDENTSIKQNLTSAKYNSFILRTDNQAVLDPAGPGRNSVRILTKNKYTTHVAVYVHSPESPQIFEMYLISNVIVSIFGTCHKVVGKTWPAIWSTTAAPEPNWPNGGEVDILEGVNDQGPSAATLHTTTGCTMPETRPQKGTPGQNDCDWLVNFNTGCTVKMAGSNTYGPNFNANGGGWYATERTGDHISVWFWERNDPKVPYDVKFGLPITNPGEWGQPQAFFPNTNCDFKKYFAAHHIIINLTLCGDWAGQKDVYASSGCPSTCVDFVNNNPNAFSDAYFDFASIRIYQPTPFLHSLAVLSLGFILPSLAATYSLTDTIIGSGFYNFFEWEEGSDPTNGRVNYVDQGTSQSLNLTFASSNEFILRTDFKTVLSHNSPGRNSVRIRSTKTYTNHVAVFDVRHMPQGCGTWPAIWETKEINWPMGGEVDILEGVNDQGPNMATLHTTPGCTMPALREQSGSNVELDCNTAINDNAGCSVQLPTASSYGPSFNSAGGGWYAIERSSTYIKVFFWSRNDGSVPKDVINGSSQVNPADWGTPAVFFPDTSCDFSQHFQEHNIIIDLTLCGDWAGSVYADSGCPSTCVHFVDKNPSAFQDAYFDFGAIRVYQ
;
A
#
# COMPACT_ATOMS: atom_id res chain seq x y z
N MET A 1 -6.78 -5.10 13.71
CA MET A 1 -5.98 -5.01 12.47
C MET A 1 -6.32 -6.20 11.60
N LYS A 2 -7.04 -6.00 10.49
CA LYS A 2 -7.17 -7.05 9.46
C LYS A 2 -6.01 -6.88 8.50
N ALA A 3 -5.23 -7.94 8.26
CA ALA A 3 -4.26 -7.97 7.18
C ALA A 3 -4.95 -7.59 5.86
N ASN A 4 -4.32 -6.71 5.07
CA ASN A 4 -4.81 -6.32 3.75
C ASN A 4 -4.94 -7.57 2.84
N PRO A 5 -6.15 -8.00 2.43
CA PRO A 5 -6.35 -9.21 1.64
C PRO A 5 -5.78 -9.11 0.21
N ASN A 6 -5.29 -7.95 -0.22
CA ASN A 6 -4.73 -7.75 -1.56
C ASN A 6 -3.24 -8.14 -1.68
N ASN A 7 -2.54 -8.42 -0.57
CA ASN A 7 -1.19 -8.99 -0.56
C ASN A 7 -1.19 -10.53 -0.59
N ALA A 8 -2.09 -11.13 -1.36
CA ALA A 8 -2.16 -12.59 -1.42
C ALA A 8 -0.91 -13.18 -2.13
N LEU A 9 -0.20 -14.05 -1.43
CA LEU A 9 0.84 -14.94 -1.97
C LEU A 9 0.23 -15.84 -3.07
N ARG A 10 0.94 -16.07 -4.18
CA ARG A 10 0.55 -17.11 -5.15
C ARG A 10 1.17 -18.43 -4.71
N VAL A 11 0.34 -19.45 -4.51
CA VAL A 11 0.78 -20.83 -4.27
C VAL A 11 0.87 -21.53 -5.60
N TYR A 12 2.07 -21.97 -5.95
CA TYR A 12 2.32 -22.87 -7.07
C TYR A 12 2.56 -24.26 -6.48
N VAL A 13 1.66 -25.19 -6.78
CA VAL A 13 1.88 -26.62 -6.54
C VAL A 13 2.46 -27.15 -7.85
N ASP A 14 3.63 -27.76 -7.79
CA ASP A 14 4.19 -28.46 -8.95
C ASP A 14 3.32 -29.73 -9.17
N GLU A 15 2.46 -29.70 -10.18
CA GLU A 15 1.43 -30.71 -10.38
C GLU A 15 1.99 -31.92 -11.14
N ASN A 16 2.15 -33.06 -10.45
CA ASN A 16 1.95 -34.36 -11.09
C ASN A 16 0.56 -34.91 -10.74
N THR A 17 -0.18 -35.23 -11.79
CA THR A 17 -1.61 -35.51 -11.82
C THR A 17 -1.96 -36.80 -11.07
N SER A 18 -2.39 -36.69 -9.80
CA SER A 18 -3.44 -37.54 -9.17
C SER A 18 -3.58 -37.42 -7.65
N ILE A 19 -2.80 -36.60 -6.95
CA ILE A 19 -2.87 -36.51 -5.47
C ILE A 19 -3.30 -35.11 -5.01
N LYS A 20 -4.60 -34.92 -4.77
CA LYS A 20 -5.11 -33.72 -4.05
C LYS A 20 -4.76 -33.85 -2.56
N GLN A 21 -3.72 -33.16 -2.09
CA GLN A 21 -3.39 -33.09 -0.65
C GLN A 21 -3.30 -31.64 -0.14
N ASN A 22 -3.58 -31.46 1.16
CA ASN A 22 -3.58 -30.21 1.92
C ASN A 22 -2.15 -29.66 2.14
N LEU A 23 -1.46 -29.28 1.06
CA LEU A 23 -0.05 -28.84 1.09
C LEU A 23 0.17 -27.42 1.61
N THR A 24 -0.90 -26.63 1.74
CA THR A 24 -0.91 -25.33 2.41
C THR A 24 -2.05 -25.27 3.42
N SER A 25 -1.80 -24.65 4.57
CA SER A 25 -2.85 -24.42 5.56
C SER A 25 -2.60 -23.10 6.31
N ALA A 26 -3.66 -22.34 6.53
CA ALA A 26 -3.64 -21.16 7.39
C ALA A 26 -4.34 -21.51 8.71
N LYS A 27 -3.64 -21.34 9.84
CA LYS A 27 -4.24 -21.44 11.18
C LYS A 27 -3.84 -20.22 11.98
N TYR A 28 -4.84 -19.39 12.25
CA TYR A 28 -5.01 -18.38 13.31
C TYR A 28 -3.86 -17.51 13.85
N ASN A 29 -2.59 -17.91 13.79
CA ASN A 29 -1.41 -17.06 14.01
C ASN A 29 -0.19 -17.47 13.14
N SER A 30 -0.34 -18.38 12.17
CA SER A 30 0.75 -18.76 11.29
C SER A 30 0.33 -19.27 9.91
N PHE A 31 1.28 -19.23 8.98
CA PHE A 31 1.17 -19.72 7.61
C PHE A 31 2.16 -20.87 7.38
N ILE A 32 1.64 -22.02 6.92
CA ILE A 32 2.41 -23.26 6.85
C ILE A 32 2.57 -23.75 5.40
N LEU A 33 3.81 -24.09 5.03
CA LEU A 33 4.19 -24.73 3.78
C LEU A 33 4.76 -26.12 4.03
N ARG A 34 4.14 -27.19 3.49
CA ARG A 34 4.57 -28.59 3.73
C ARG A 34 4.81 -29.35 2.44
N THR A 35 5.63 -30.40 2.51
CA THR A 35 5.73 -31.44 1.48
C THR A 35 4.71 -32.55 1.71
N ASP A 36 4.32 -33.30 0.67
CA ASP A 36 3.48 -34.51 0.82
C ASP A 36 4.21 -35.52 1.72
N ASN A 37 3.65 -35.85 2.87
CA ASN A 37 4.23 -36.79 3.83
C ASN A 37 3.45 -38.10 3.95
N GLN A 38 2.54 -38.39 3.00
CA GLN A 38 1.65 -39.56 3.07
C GLN A 38 1.75 -40.48 1.85
N ALA A 39 2.04 -39.95 0.67
CA ALA A 39 2.11 -40.77 -0.55
C ALA A 39 3.44 -41.54 -0.65
N VAL A 40 3.38 -42.84 -0.94
CA VAL A 40 4.53 -43.60 -1.46
C VAL A 40 4.47 -43.48 -2.98
N LEU A 41 5.56 -43.04 -3.61
CA LEU A 41 5.61 -42.73 -5.04
C LEU A 41 6.47 -43.74 -5.79
N ASP A 42 6.23 -43.89 -7.11
CA ASP A 42 7.04 -44.74 -7.98
C ASP A 42 8.52 -44.28 -7.95
N PRO A 43 9.48 -45.16 -7.57
CA PRO A 43 10.91 -44.85 -7.62
C PRO A 43 11.42 -44.42 -9.01
N ALA A 44 10.75 -44.83 -10.09
CA ALA A 44 11.06 -44.43 -11.46
C ALA A 44 10.27 -43.17 -11.93
N GLY A 45 9.39 -42.64 -11.08
CA GLY A 45 8.54 -41.48 -11.36
C GLY A 45 9.21 -40.13 -11.07
N PRO A 46 8.55 -39.01 -11.45
CA PRO A 46 9.10 -37.64 -11.44
C PRO A 46 9.36 -37.00 -10.05
N GLY A 47 9.43 -37.79 -8.97
CA GLY A 47 9.69 -37.30 -7.60
C GLY A 47 8.44 -36.86 -6.83
N ARG A 48 8.64 -36.33 -5.62
CA ARG A 48 7.59 -35.95 -4.66
C ARG A 48 7.18 -34.48 -4.81
N ASN A 49 5.88 -34.20 -4.76
CA ASN A 49 5.34 -32.85 -4.87
C ASN A 49 5.89 -31.93 -3.76
N SER A 50 6.31 -30.73 -4.16
CA SER A 50 6.73 -29.65 -3.25
C SER A 50 5.91 -28.39 -3.49
N VAL A 51 5.94 -27.47 -2.53
CA VAL A 51 5.23 -26.18 -2.62
C VAL A 51 6.24 -25.07 -2.85
N ARG A 52 5.95 -24.22 -3.83
CA ARG A 52 6.62 -22.95 -4.04
C ARG A 52 5.62 -21.82 -3.86
N ILE A 53 6.03 -20.79 -3.15
CA ILE A 53 5.26 -19.57 -3.00
C ILE A 53 6.06 -18.38 -3.48
N LEU A 54 5.39 -17.48 -4.18
CA LEU A 54 5.95 -16.21 -4.59
C LEU A 54 5.01 -15.03 -4.31
N THR A 55 5.60 -13.87 -4.04
CA THR A 55 4.85 -12.61 -3.91
C THR A 55 4.18 -12.25 -5.23
N LYS A 56 2.95 -11.69 -5.20
CA LYS A 56 2.32 -11.17 -6.44
C LYS A 56 3.10 -10.01 -7.05
N ASN A 57 3.67 -9.16 -6.20
CA ASN A 57 4.42 -7.98 -6.60
C ASN A 57 5.91 -8.28 -6.71
N LYS A 58 6.60 -7.49 -7.54
CA LYS A 58 8.06 -7.45 -7.62
C LYS A 58 8.58 -6.23 -6.86
N TYR A 59 9.77 -6.35 -6.27
CA TYR A 59 10.39 -5.30 -5.48
C TYR A 59 11.82 -5.01 -5.97
N THR A 60 12.12 -3.74 -6.22
CA THR A 60 13.47 -3.24 -6.57
C THR A 60 14.24 -2.79 -5.33
N THR A 61 13.52 -2.30 -4.33
CA THR A 61 14.06 -1.80 -3.06
C THR A 61 13.07 -2.17 -1.96
N HIS A 62 13.52 -2.91 -0.95
CA HIS A 62 12.65 -3.40 0.10
C HIS A 62 13.40 -3.86 1.35
N VAL A 63 12.69 -3.92 2.46
CA VAL A 63 13.07 -4.68 3.64
C VAL A 63 12.07 -5.81 3.82
N ALA A 64 12.51 -7.07 3.90
CA ALA A 64 11.64 -8.21 4.20
C ALA A 64 12.01 -8.82 5.54
N VAL A 65 11.05 -9.01 6.46
CA VAL A 65 11.23 -9.64 7.77
C VAL A 65 10.38 -10.90 7.88
N TYR A 66 11.03 -12.03 8.19
CA TYR A 66 10.43 -13.35 8.34
C TYR A 66 10.55 -13.78 9.80
N VAL A 67 9.42 -14.14 10.41
CA VAL A 67 9.36 -14.50 11.83
C VAL A 67 8.80 -15.91 11.95
N HIS A 68 9.46 -16.80 12.68
CA HIS A 68 8.93 -18.14 12.99
C HIS A 68 7.87 -18.08 14.11
N SER A 69 7.01 -19.09 14.31
CA SER A 69 6.05 -19.16 15.45
C SER A 69 6.57 -20.05 16.60
N PRO A 70 6.22 -19.81 17.89
CA PRO A 70 6.49 -20.73 19.00
C PRO A 70 5.26 -21.60 19.35
N GLU A 71 5.47 -22.84 19.83
CA GLU A 71 4.38 -23.71 20.32
C GLU A 71 4.22 -23.59 21.82
N SER A 72 2.94 -23.59 22.21
CA SER A 72 2.43 -24.08 23.48
C SER A 72 2.51 -23.10 24.68
N PRO A 73 1.72 -23.33 25.75
CA PRO A 73 0.42 -22.69 25.90
C PRO A 73 0.39 -21.91 27.22
N GLN A 74 0.27 -20.58 27.16
CA GLN A 74 -0.13 -19.82 28.34
C GLN A 74 -1.22 -18.80 27.99
N ILE A 75 -2.23 -18.82 28.86
CA ILE A 75 -3.53 -18.20 28.75
C ILE A 75 -3.37 -16.68 28.92
N PHE A 76 -3.74 -15.93 27.89
CA PHE A 76 -4.20 -14.55 28.00
C PHE A 76 -5.55 -14.47 27.27
N GLU A 77 -6.61 -14.19 28.01
CA GLU A 77 -7.92 -13.85 27.43
C GLU A 77 -7.82 -12.49 26.72
N MET A 78 -7.90 -12.49 25.39
CA MET A 78 -8.22 -11.32 24.58
C MET A 78 -9.16 -11.73 23.44
N TYR A 79 -10.11 -10.84 23.16
CA TYR A 79 -11.30 -11.02 22.32
C TYR A 79 -11.09 -11.83 21.02
N LEU A 80 -12.01 -12.77 20.82
CA LEU A 80 -12.07 -13.78 19.75
C LEU A 80 -11.95 -13.21 18.33
N ILE A 81 -10.79 -13.42 17.70
CA ILE A 81 -10.68 -13.82 16.28
C ILE A 81 -9.66 -14.97 16.19
N SER A 82 -9.87 -15.96 17.06
CA SER A 82 -9.47 -17.37 16.98
C SER A 82 -7.97 -17.71 16.78
N ASN A 83 -7.58 -18.87 17.31
CA ASN A 83 -6.23 -19.18 17.80
C ASN A 83 -5.65 -20.45 17.13
N VAL A 84 -4.31 -20.67 17.19
CA VAL A 84 -3.63 -21.93 17.66
C VAL A 84 -2.24 -22.24 16.99
N ILE A 85 -1.16 -22.17 17.80
CA ILE A 85 -0.02 -23.11 18.13
C ILE A 85 0.79 -23.92 17.05
N VAL A 86 2.16 -23.80 16.97
CA VAL A 86 3.17 -24.79 16.39
C VAL A 86 4.65 -24.70 16.94
N SER A 87 5.38 -25.85 17.13
CA SER A 87 6.76 -26.17 17.66
C SER A 87 7.52 -26.97 16.63
N ILE A 88 8.84 -27.03 16.80
CA ILE A 88 9.66 -28.09 16.25
C ILE A 88 10.29 -28.92 17.38
N PHE A 89 9.90 -30.20 17.49
CA PHE A 89 10.62 -31.21 18.29
C PHE A 89 11.38 -32.13 17.33
N GLY A 90 12.60 -32.54 17.71
CA GLY A 90 13.21 -33.75 17.13
C GLY A 90 14.72 -33.69 16.96
N THR A 91 15.45 -34.21 17.94
CA THR A 91 16.83 -34.68 17.77
C THR A 91 16.89 -35.85 16.79
N CYS A 92 17.81 -35.81 15.83
CA CYS A 92 18.09 -36.95 14.95
C CYS A 92 19.33 -37.73 15.43
N HIS A 93 19.17 -38.50 16.50
CA HIS A 93 19.74 -39.84 16.48
C HIS A 93 18.76 -40.71 15.69
N LYS A 94 19.02 -40.87 14.37
CA LYS A 94 18.28 -41.67 13.36
C LYS A 94 17.23 -40.93 12.51
N VAL A 95 17.71 -40.52 11.32
CA VAL A 95 17.07 -40.31 10.01
C VAL A 95 15.64 -39.72 9.96
N VAL A 96 15.51 -38.41 9.66
CA VAL A 96 14.25 -37.74 9.27
C VAL A 96 14.55 -36.62 8.23
N GLY A 97 14.05 -36.75 7.00
CA GLY A 97 13.57 -35.65 6.12
C GLY A 97 14.52 -34.61 5.51
N LYS A 98 15.45 -35.01 4.65
CA LYS A 98 16.42 -34.05 4.07
C LYS A 98 15.83 -33.24 2.90
N THR A 99 15.80 -31.92 3.07
CA THR A 99 15.20 -30.95 2.16
C THR A 99 16.22 -29.84 1.80
N TRP A 100 15.90 -29.04 0.78
CA TRP A 100 16.47 -27.72 0.51
C TRP A 100 15.39 -26.65 0.77
N PRO A 101 15.21 -26.23 2.04
CA PRO A 101 14.43 -25.07 2.40
C PRO A 101 15.21 -23.82 2.00
N ALA A 102 14.60 -23.02 1.13
CA ALA A 102 15.17 -21.74 0.75
C ALA A 102 14.14 -20.63 0.85
N ILE A 103 14.62 -19.46 1.27
CA ILE A 103 13.98 -18.17 1.07
C ILE A 103 14.93 -17.38 0.19
N TRP A 104 14.50 -17.01 -1.00
CA TRP A 104 15.31 -16.31 -1.98
C TRP A 104 14.47 -15.32 -2.78
N SER A 105 15.08 -14.56 -3.67
CA SER A 105 14.34 -13.62 -4.52
C SER A 105 14.97 -13.49 -5.90
N THR A 106 14.16 -13.48 -6.97
CA THR A 106 14.61 -13.33 -8.37
C THR A 106 13.50 -12.74 -9.26
N THR A 107 13.79 -12.51 -10.54
CA THR A 107 12.90 -11.87 -11.52
C THR A 107 11.69 -12.71 -11.96
N ALA A 108 11.74 -14.05 -11.94
CA ALA A 108 10.57 -14.94 -12.10
C ALA A 108 10.88 -16.45 -11.93
N ALA A 109 9.81 -17.23 -11.69
CA ALA A 109 9.69 -18.64 -12.07
C ALA A 109 8.30 -18.88 -12.68
N PRO A 110 8.15 -19.84 -13.62
CA PRO A 110 9.18 -20.72 -14.15
C PRO A 110 9.87 -20.09 -15.38
N GLU A 111 11.20 -19.87 -15.31
CA GLU A 111 11.99 -19.09 -16.29
C GLU A 111 12.97 -19.96 -17.10
N PRO A 112 13.12 -19.72 -18.41
CA PRO A 112 14.27 -20.15 -19.21
C PRO A 112 15.54 -19.30 -19.06
N ASN A 113 15.51 -18.13 -18.37
CA ASN A 113 16.60 -17.14 -18.45
C ASN A 113 17.32 -16.84 -17.11
N TRP A 114 17.19 -17.69 -16.10
CA TRP A 114 17.92 -17.53 -14.84
C TRP A 114 19.46 -17.56 -15.06
N PRO A 115 20.29 -16.76 -14.36
CA PRO A 115 19.97 -15.74 -13.34
C PRO A 115 19.89 -14.31 -13.93
N ASN A 116 19.34 -14.13 -15.14
CA ASN A 116 19.23 -12.80 -15.73
C ASN A 116 18.31 -11.89 -14.87
N GLY A 117 18.86 -10.78 -14.42
CA GLY A 117 18.23 -9.89 -13.43
C GLY A 117 18.41 -10.29 -11.98
N GLY A 118 19.29 -11.25 -11.68
CA GLY A 118 19.87 -11.53 -10.36
C GLY A 118 19.03 -12.44 -9.46
N GLU A 119 19.70 -13.05 -8.49
CA GLU A 119 19.10 -13.79 -7.38
C GLU A 119 19.76 -13.42 -6.04
N VAL A 120 18.95 -13.36 -4.99
CA VAL A 120 19.40 -13.17 -3.60
C VAL A 120 18.87 -14.31 -2.74
N ASP A 121 19.74 -15.16 -2.24
CA ASP A 121 19.44 -16.16 -1.21
C ASP A 121 19.53 -15.52 0.18
N ILE A 122 18.45 -15.65 0.94
CA ILE A 122 18.27 -15.03 2.26
C ILE A 122 18.47 -16.06 3.37
N LEU A 123 17.81 -17.21 3.22
CA LEU A 123 18.00 -18.39 4.03
C LEU A 123 18.20 -19.53 3.04
N GLU A 124 19.37 -20.15 3.08
CA GLU A 124 19.72 -21.25 2.21
C GLU A 124 20.56 -22.27 2.97
N GLY A 125 20.15 -23.53 2.87
CA GLY A 125 20.88 -24.64 3.46
C GLY A 125 20.41 -25.95 2.84
N VAL A 126 21.15 -27.02 3.09
CA VAL A 126 20.88 -28.32 2.48
C VAL A 126 20.96 -29.40 3.54
N ASN A 127 19.99 -30.33 3.55
CA ASN A 127 20.14 -31.61 4.25
C ASN A 127 20.51 -31.50 5.75
N ASP A 128 19.93 -30.54 6.48
CA ASP A 128 20.23 -30.17 7.88
C ASP A 128 21.66 -29.68 8.17
N GLN A 129 22.44 -29.43 7.12
CA GLN A 129 23.80 -28.91 7.25
C GLN A 129 23.78 -27.39 7.46
N GLY A 130 23.59 -26.98 8.71
CA GLY A 130 23.80 -25.59 9.11
C GLY A 130 25.29 -25.20 9.17
N PRO A 131 25.61 -23.91 9.37
CA PRO A 131 24.70 -22.76 9.38
C PRO A 131 24.12 -22.41 8.01
N SER A 132 23.09 -21.56 8.00
CA SER A 132 22.53 -20.98 6.77
C SER A 132 23.59 -20.19 5.99
N ALA A 133 23.39 -20.08 4.68
CA ALA A 133 24.08 -19.13 3.83
C ALA A 133 23.12 -18.01 3.37
N ALA A 134 23.72 -16.89 2.98
CA ALA A 134 23.12 -15.90 2.09
C ALA A 134 24.05 -15.74 0.88
N THR A 135 23.49 -15.72 -0.32
CA THR A 135 24.26 -15.83 -1.58
C THR A 135 23.67 -14.87 -2.61
N LEU A 136 24.51 -14.35 -3.51
CA LEU A 136 24.03 -13.70 -4.73
C LEU A 136 24.48 -14.49 -5.96
N HIS A 137 23.56 -14.65 -6.90
CA HIS A 137 23.82 -15.23 -8.21
C HIS A 137 23.52 -14.19 -9.30
N THR A 138 24.46 -13.98 -10.21
CA THR A 138 24.35 -13.04 -11.32
C THR A 138 24.93 -13.65 -12.60
N THR A 139 24.82 -12.91 -13.71
CA THR A 139 25.68 -13.11 -14.88
C THR A 139 27.08 -12.56 -14.62
N THR A 140 28.03 -12.81 -15.53
CA THR A 140 29.43 -12.42 -15.41
C THR A 140 29.65 -10.93 -15.10
N GLY A 141 30.59 -10.64 -14.20
CA GLY A 141 31.11 -9.29 -13.92
C GLY A 141 30.62 -8.62 -12.64
N CYS A 142 30.00 -9.37 -11.72
CA CYS A 142 29.65 -8.93 -10.38
C CYS A 142 30.52 -9.67 -9.35
N THR A 143 31.28 -8.93 -8.54
CA THR A 143 32.13 -9.51 -7.48
C THR A 143 32.00 -8.76 -6.16
N MET A 144 32.33 -9.44 -5.07
CA MET A 144 32.29 -8.90 -3.71
C MET A 144 33.70 -8.65 -3.15
N PRO A 145 33.90 -7.62 -2.32
CA PRO A 145 35.15 -7.48 -1.56
C PRO A 145 35.38 -8.65 -0.61
N GLU A 146 36.65 -9.04 -0.43
CA GLU A 146 37.03 -10.12 0.49
C GLU A 146 36.71 -9.78 1.95
N THR A 147 36.91 -8.52 2.34
CA THR A 147 36.56 -8.01 3.67
C THR A 147 35.32 -7.14 3.61
N ARG A 148 34.33 -7.47 4.45
CA ARG A 148 33.03 -6.79 4.50
C ARG A 148 32.59 -6.59 5.95
N PRO A 149 31.85 -5.52 6.29
CA PRO A 149 31.32 -5.28 7.63
C PRO A 149 30.15 -6.22 7.96
N GLN A 150 30.44 -7.50 8.16
CA GLN A 150 29.46 -8.56 8.41
C GLN A 150 29.93 -9.53 9.51
N LYS A 151 29.00 -10.26 10.12
CA LYS A 151 29.31 -11.30 11.12
C LYS A 151 29.70 -12.64 10.49
N GLY A 152 29.13 -12.96 9.32
CA GLY A 152 29.35 -14.21 8.61
C GLY A 152 30.67 -14.27 7.87
N THR A 153 31.08 -15.47 7.49
CA THR A 153 32.35 -15.73 6.80
C THR A 153 32.14 -15.74 5.28
N PRO A 154 32.87 -14.92 4.51
CA PRO A 154 32.85 -14.97 3.05
C PRO A 154 33.22 -16.36 2.52
N GLY A 155 32.50 -16.84 1.52
CA GLY A 155 32.92 -17.94 0.64
C GLY A 155 33.76 -17.42 -0.52
N GLN A 156 33.42 -17.83 -1.74
CA GLN A 156 33.96 -17.15 -2.92
C GLN A 156 33.33 -15.75 -3.07
N ASN A 157 34.02 -14.88 -3.81
CA ASN A 157 33.61 -13.51 -4.02
C ASN A 157 33.02 -13.25 -5.42
N ASP A 158 33.09 -14.21 -6.34
CA ASP A 158 32.47 -14.09 -7.67
C ASP A 158 31.00 -14.51 -7.60
N CYS A 159 30.11 -13.62 -8.01
CA CYS A 159 28.67 -13.87 -7.99
C CYS A 159 28.18 -14.53 -9.29
N ASP A 160 29.04 -14.71 -10.31
CA ASP A 160 28.69 -15.40 -11.55
C ASP A 160 28.34 -16.88 -11.27
N TRP A 161 27.13 -17.27 -11.63
CA TRP A 161 26.64 -18.64 -11.43
C TRP A 161 27.45 -19.69 -12.21
N LEU A 162 28.12 -19.31 -13.30
CA LEU A 162 28.98 -20.22 -14.07
C LEU A 162 30.29 -20.53 -13.33
N VAL A 163 30.65 -19.75 -12.33
CA VAL A 163 31.86 -19.94 -11.53
C VAL A 163 31.57 -20.88 -10.38
N ASN A 164 32.42 -21.90 -10.22
CA ASN A 164 32.37 -22.87 -9.12
C ASN A 164 30.99 -23.54 -8.95
N PHE A 165 30.42 -24.05 -10.04
CA PHE A 165 29.21 -24.89 -10.00
C PHE A 165 28.01 -24.23 -9.30
N ASN A 166 27.69 -22.99 -9.69
CA ASN A 166 26.60 -22.24 -9.10
C ASN A 166 26.76 -21.97 -7.60
N THR A 167 27.99 -21.76 -7.12
CA THR A 167 28.18 -21.37 -5.71
C THR A 167 27.74 -19.93 -5.47
N GLY A 168 27.84 -19.04 -6.47
CA GLY A 168 27.61 -17.60 -6.30
C GLY A 168 28.53 -16.98 -5.25
N CYS A 169 28.33 -15.71 -4.91
CA CYS A 169 29.17 -15.06 -3.91
C CYS A 169 28.58 -15.26 -2.50
N THR A 170 28.85 -16.42 -1.91
CA THR A 170 28.26 -16.86 -0.65
C THR A 170 28.81 -16.13 0.58
N VAL A 171 27.96 -15.96 1.59
CA VAL A 171 28.36 -15.67 2.97
C VAL A 171 27.73 -16.72 3.89
N LYS A 172 28.57 -17.48 4.57
CA LYS A 172 28.14 -18.44 5.58
C LYS A 172 27.83 -17.70 6.88
N MET A 173 26.59 -17.78 7.36
CA MET A 173 26.16 -17.03 8.55
C MET A 173 26.88 -17.52 9.82
N ALA A 174 27.06 -16.62 10.78
CA ALA A 174 27.68 -16.95 12.05
C ALA A 174 26.69 -17.63 13.00
N GLY A 175 27.14 -18.71 13.65
CA GLY A 175 26.37 -19.45 14.66
C GLY A 175 25.56 -20.61 14.08
N SER A 176 25.46 -21.69 14.85
CA SER A 176 24.84 -22.96 14.42
C SER A 176 23.31 -22.94 14.40
N ASN A 177 22.69 -21.94 15.01
CA ASN A 177 21.23 -21.85 15.19
C ASN A 177 20.53 -21.12 14.06
N THR A 178 21.22 -20.88 12.94
CA THR A 178 20.68 -20.18 11.76
C THR A 178 19.84 -21.13 10.89
N TYR A 179 20.09 -22.44 10.92
CA TYR A 179 19.41 -23.39 10.03
C TYR A 179 19.24 -24.77 10.67
N GLY A 180 18.26 -25.53 10.17
CA GLY A 180 18.08 -26.95 10.48
C GLY A 180 17.68 -27.21 11.94
N PRO A 181 18.00 -28.41 12.49
CA PRO A 181 17.54 -28.86 13.80
C PRO A 181 17.93 -27.92 14.96
N ASN A 182 19.05 -27.21 14.86
CA ASN A 182 19.47 -26.26 15.89
C ASN A 182 18.63 -24.98 15.88
N PHE A 183 18.31 -24.42 14.70
CA PHE A 183 17.36 -23.30 14.58
C PHE A 183 16.00 -23.69 15.16
N ASN A 184 15.56 -24.89 14.84
CA ASN A 184 14.31 -25.48 15.30
C ASN A 184 14.25 -25.64 16.82
N ALA A 185 15.29 -26.24 17.42
CA ALA A 185 15.40 -26.44 18.87
C ALA A 185 15.45 -25.12 19.64
N ASN A 186 15.94 -24.05 19.01
CA ASN A 186 15.91 -22.69 19.56
C ASN A 186 14.54 -22.01 19.48
N GLY A 187 13.53 -22.69 18.94
CA GLY A 187 12.22 -22.11 18.66
C GLY A 187 12.27 -21.10 17.52
N GLY A 188 13.21 -21.22 16.58
CA GLY A 188 13.40 -20.39 15.39
C GLY A 188 14.01 -19.02 15.66
N GLY A 189 13.62 -18.03 14.84
CA GLY A 189 14.16 -16.67 14.93
C GLY A 189 13.58 -15.71 13.90
N TRP A 190 14.30 -14.61 13.70
CA TRP A 190 13.99 -13.54 12.75
C TRP A 190 15.04 -13.50 11.66
N TYR A 191 14.60 -13.61 10.41
CA TYR A 191 15.41 -13.26 9.24
C TYR A 191 14.97 -11.89 8.74
N ALA A 192 15.91 -11.03 8.39
CA ALA A 192 15.60 -9.78 7.71
C ALA A 192 16.55 -9.55 6.54
N THR A 193 16.03 -8.99 5.46
CA THR A 193 16.83 -8.58 4.29
C THR A 193 16.52 -7.15 3.94
N GLU A 194 17.53 -6.34 3.75
CA GLU A 194 17.42 -5.00 3.17
C GLU A 194 18.10 -5.04 1.80
N ARG A 195 17.40 -4.54 0.78
CA ARG A 195 17.98 -4.32 -0.54
C ARG A 195 17.80 -2.87 -0.94
N THR A 196 18.92 -2.18 -1.18
CA THR A 196 19.00 -0.80 -1.64
C THR A 196 19.67 -0.72 -3.02
N GLY A 197 19.80 0.49 -3.57
CA GLY A 197 20.67 0.72 -4.72
C GLY A 197 22.16 0.61 -4.38
N ASP A 198 22.53 0.66 -3.11
CA ASP A 198 23.92 0.75 -2.64
C ASP A 198 24.43 -0.55 -2.03
N HIS A 199 23.54 -1.38 -1.47
CA HIS A 199 23.91 -2.64 -0.83
C HIS A 199 22.71 -3.61 -0.66
N ILE A 200 23.04 -4.87 -0.37
CA ILE A 200 22.12 -5.88 0.13
C ILE A 200 22.68 -6.38 1.47
N SER A 201 21.83 -6.41 2.49
CA SER A 201 22.16 -6.87 3.84
C SER A 201 21.20 -7.96 4.29
N VAL A 202 21.71 -8.98 4.98
CA VAL A 202 20.89 -10.05 5.58
C VAL A 202 21.22 -10.17 7.07
N TRP A 203 20.20 -10.10 7.92
CA TRP A 203 20.29 -10.28 9.36
C TRP A 203 19.59 -11.57 9.81
N PHE A 204 20.10 -12.12 10.91
CA PHE A 204 19.46 -13.18 11.66
C PHE A 204 19.57 -12.89 13.16
N TRP A 205 18.47 -13.10 13.88
CA TRP A 205 18.40 -13.12 15.34
C TRP A 205 17.69 -14.38 15.83
N GLU A 206 18.24 -15.04 16.85
CA GLU A 206 17.60 -16.20 17.50
C GLU A 206 16.36 -15.78 18.30
N ARG A 207 15.38 -16.68 18.48
CA ARG A 207 14.09 -16.43 19.15
C ARG A 207 14.14 -15.61 20.45
N ASN A 208 15.16 -15.82 21.28
CA ASN A 208 15.26 -15.16 22.58
C ASN A 208 16.40 -14.16 22.66
N ASP A 209 16.98 -13.78 21.52
CA ASP A 209 18.05 -12.78 21.48
C ASP A 209 17.53 -11.43 22.00
N PRO A 210 18.10 -10.87 23.09
CA PRO A 210 17.68 -9.57 23.60
C PRO A 210 18.02 -8.42 22.63
N LYS A 211 18.86 -8.66 21.62
CA LYS A 211 19.27 -7.67 20.60
C LYS A 211 18.35 -7.63 19.38
N VAL A 212 17.25 -8.39 19.36
CA VAL A 212 16.26 -8.25 18.30
C VAL A 212 15.73 -6.80 18.34
N PRO A 213 15.89 -6.02 17.26
CA PRO A 213 15.42 -4.64 17.21
C PRO A 213 13.93 -4.55 17.53
N TYR A 214 13.51 -3.47 18.20
CA TYR A 214 12.14 -3.33 18.68
C TYR A 214 11.11 -3.35 17.54
N ASP A 215 11.42 -2.70 16.41
CA ASP A 215 10.63 -2.70 15.19
C ASP A 215 10.53 -4.10 14.54
N VAL A 216 11.63 -4.84 14.53
CA VAL A 216 11.67 -6.25 14.09
C VAL A 216 10.84 -7.13 15.01
N LYS A 217 11.01 -7.01 16.33
CA LYS A 217 10.35 -7.87 17.32
C LYS A 217 8.83 -7.69 17.33
N PHE A 218 8.36 -6.44 17.26
CA PHE A 218 6.95 -6.10 17.52
C PHE A 218 6.11 -5.83 16.28
N GLY A 219 6.63 -5.98 15.06
CA GLY A 219 5.74 -5.79 13.91
C GLY A 219 5.51 -4.33 13.52
N LEU A 220 6.40 -3.40 13.89
CA LEU A 220 6.10 -1.96 13.70
C LEU A 220 5.91 -1.62 12.20
N PRO A 221 5.05 -0.64 11.89
CA PRO A 221 4.75 -0.26 10.50
C PRO A 221 5.93 0.43 9.78
N ILE A 222 6.88 0.98 10.55
CA ILE A 222 8.12 1.60 10.05
C ILE A 222 9.29 0.82 10.64
N THR A 223 10.34 0.67 9.84
CA THR A 223 11.59 0.03 10.26
C THR A 223 12.80 0.86 9.87
N ASN A 224 13.86 0.78 10.68
CA ASN A 224 15.13 1.45 10.40
C ASN A 224 16.29 0.43 10.46
N PRO A 225 16.68 -0.16 9.32
CA PRO A 225 17.79 -1.10 9.25
C PRO A 225 19.14 -0.54 9.72
N GLY A 226 19.32 0.79 9.71
CA GLY A 226 20.52 1.43 10.25
C GLY A 226 20.74 1.18 11.74
N GLU A 227 19.67 0.93 12.51
CA GLU A 227 19.71 0.67 13.95
C GLU A 227 19.79 -0.83 14.29
N TRP A 228 19.76 -1.71 13.28
CA TRP A 228 19.76 -3.17 13.48
C TRP A 228 21.13 -3.75 13.79
N GLY A 229 22.17 -2.91 13.71
CA GLY A 229 23.56 -3.30 13.90
C GLY A 229 24.10 -4.17 12.76
N GLN A 230 25.24 -4.81 13.00
CA GLN A 230 25.98 -5.51 11.95
C GLN A 230 25.22 -6.74 11.40
N PRO A 231 25.04 -6.86 10.07
CA PRO A 231 24.34 -7.97 9.43
C PRO A 231 25.16 -9.28 9.46
N GLN A 232 24.49 -10.41 9.22
CA GLN A 232 25.15 -11.70 8.97
C GLN A 232 25.88 -11.70 7.64
N ALA A 233 25.28 -11.13 6.60
CA ALA A 233 25.88 -10.97 5.29
C ALA A 233 25.69 -9.54 4.78
N PHE A 234 26.73 -8.98 4.17
CA PHE A 234 26.72 -7.66 3.56
C PHE A 234 27.29 -7.72 2.15
N PHE A 235 26.58 -7.17 1.18
CA PHE A 235 26.96 -7.17 -0.23
C PHE A 235 26.93 -5.72 -0.74
N PRO A 236 28.08 -5.04 -0.83
CA PRO A 236 28.13 -3.66 -1.30
C PRO A 236 28.11 -3.56 -2.84
N ASN A 237 27.49 -2.51 -3.36
CA ASN A 237 27.54 -2.12 -4.77
C ASN A 237 28.88 -1.42 -5.12
N THR A 238 30.01 -2.09 -4.86
CA THR A 238 31.34 -1.55 -5.21
C THR A 238 31.86 -2.12 -6.52
N ASN A 239 31.89 -3.45 -6.63
CA ASN A 239 32.37 -4.17 -7.82
C ASN A 239 31.23 -4.97 -8.48
N CYS A 240 30.00 -4.56 -8.23
CA CYS A 240 28.80 -5.20 -8.74
C CYS A 240 27.69 -4.17 -8.86
N ASP A 241 27.47 -3.63 -10.07
CA ASP A 241 26.43 -2.63 -10.32
C ASP A 241 25.03 -3.22 -10.11
N PHE A 242 24.40 -2.90 -8.99
CA PHE A 242 23.11 -3.48 -8.66
C PHE A 242 21.98 -3.06 -9.59
N LYS A 243 22.06 -1.87 -10.22
CA LYS A 243 21.07 -1.45 -11.21
C LYS A 243 21.16 -2.28 -12.49
N LYS A 244 22.36 -2.74 -12.82
CA LYS A 244 22.61 -3.60 -13.98
C LYS A 244 22.25 -5.06 -13.72
N TYR A 245 22.65 -5.59 -12.57
CA TYR A 245 22.58 -7.03 -12.30
C TYR A 245 21.30 -7.49 -11.61
N PHE A 246 20.59 -6.60 -10.90
CA PHE A 246 19.41 -6.97 -10.13
C PHE A 246 18.18 -6.15 -10.56
N ALA A 247 17.23 -6.80 -11.23
CA ALA A 247 15.95 -6.19 -11.59
C ALA A 247 14.92 -6.34 -10.45
N ALA A 248 13.65 -6.01 -10.69
CA ALA A 248 12.62 -6.18 -9.67
C ALA A 248 12.40 -7.68 -9.36
N HIS A 249 12.48 -8.08 -8.09
CA HIS A 249 12.39 -9.49 -7.68
C HIS A 249 11.03 -9.84 -7.06
N HIS A 250 10.55 -11.05 -7.32
CA HIS A 250 9.63 -11.74 -6.42
C HIS A 250 10.41 -12.33 -5.24
N ILE A 251 9.81 -12.34 -4.04
CA ILE A 251 10.29 -13.16 -2.93
C ILE A 251 9.72 -14.56 -3.12
N ILE A 252 10.58 -15.57 -3.08
CA ILE A 252 10.27 -16.98 -3.28
C ILE A 252 10.61 -17.75 -2.01
N ILE A 253 9.67 -18.61 -1.60
CA ILE A 253 9.86 -19.56 -0.51
C ILE A 253 9.54 -20.93 -1.05
N ASN A 254 10.48 -21.86 -0.94
CA ASN A 254 10.34 -23.22 -1.46
C ASN A 254 10.98 -24.26 -0.54
N LEU A 255 10.41 -25.45 -0.58
CA LEU A 255 10.96 -26.66 0.02
C LEU A 255 11.27 -27.65 -1.09
N THR A 256 12.45 -27.58 -1.67
CA THR A 256 12.81 -28.47 -2.78
C THR A 256 13.33 -29.80 -2.23
N LEU A 257 12.80 -30.91 -2.74
CA LEU A 257 13.29 -32.26 -2.44
C LEU A 257 14.14 -32.76 -3.59
N CYS A 258 15.37 -33.21 -3.32
CA CYS A 258 16.29 -33.73 -4.33
C CYS A 258 16.54 -32.82 -5.54
N GLY A 259 16.45 -31.50 -5.35
CA GLY A 259 16.81 -30.54 -6.40
C GLY A 259 18.29 -30.57 -6.75
N ASP A 260 18.70 -29.72 -7.69
CA ASP A 260 20.04 -29.73 -8.29
C ASP A 260 21.21 -29.68 -7.28
N TRP A 261 20.98 -29.18 -6.05
CA TRP A 261 21.94 -29.26 -4.96
C TRP A 261 21.67 -30.43 -4.00
N ALA A 262 20.48 -30.50 -3.38
CA ALA A 262 20.16 -31.54 -2.38
C ALA A 262 20.20 -32.98 -2.92
N GLY A 263 19.94 -33.15 -4.22
CA GLY A 263 19.96 -34.43 -4.91
C GLY A 263 21.35 -34.89 -5.37
N GLN A 264 22.38 -34.02 -5.31
CA GLN A 264 23.74 -34.40 -5.70
C GLN A 264 24.24 -35.53 -4.81
N LYS A 265 24.76 -36.58 -5.44
CA LYS A 265 25.17 -37.82 -4.76
C LYS A 265 26.11 -37.56 -3.59
N ASP A 266 27.12 -36.70 -3.77
CA ASP A 266 28.14 -36.46 -2.75
C ASP A 266 27.64 -35.54 -1.63
N VAL A 267 26.82 -34.53 -1.94
CA VAL A 267 26.17 -33.66 -0.95
C VAL A 267 25.18 -34.46 -0.10
N TYR A 268 24.39 -35.31 -0.75
CA TYR A 268 23.44 -36.18 -0.08
C TYR A 268 24.13 -37.25 0.79
N ALA A 269 25.17 -37.91 0.26
CA ALA A 269 25.94 -38.92 0.99
C ALA A 269 26.71 -38.32 2.18
N SER A 270 27.37 -37.16 2.00
CA SER A 270 28.12 -36.47 3.06
C SER A 270 27.24 -36.04 4.23
N SER A 271 25.94 -35.86 3.99
CA SER A 271 24.96 -35.59 5.03
C SER A 271 24.65 -36.82 5.90
N GLY A 272 25.18 -38.01 5.57
CA GLY A 272 24.90 -39.27 6.25
C GLY A 272 23.54 -39.89 5.86
N CYS A 273 23.06 -39.63 4.64
CA CYS A 273 21.78 -40.14 4.17
C CYS A 273 21.92 -41.51 3.46
N PRO A 274 20.96 -42.43 3.61
CA PRO A 274 20.96 -43.71 2.91
C PRO A 274 20.42 -43.60 1.48
N SER A 275 20.73 -44.60 0.63
CA SER A 275 20.31 -44.73 -0.77
C SER A 275 20.61 -43.50 -1.64
N THR A 276 19.96 -43.38 -2.81
CA THR A 276 19.92 -42.11 -3.53
C THR A 276 18.87 -41.18 -2.90
N CYS A 277 18.95 -39.88 -3.19
CA CYS A 277 17.98 -38.91 -2.68
C CYS A 277 16.55 -39.26 -3.12
N VAL A 278 16.36 -39.51 -4.42
CA VAL A 278 15.04 -39.83 -5.00
C VAL A 278 14.48 -41.11 -4.40
N ASP A 279 15.30 -42.16 -4.29
CA ASP A 279 14.87 -43.42 -3.67
C ASP A 279 14.40 -43.22 -2.23
N PHE A 280 15.14 -42.42 -1.45
CA PHE A 280 14.80 -42.17 -0.06
C PHE A 280 13.51 -41.35 0.05
N VAL A 281 13.38 -40.26 -0.71
CA VAL A 281 12.20 -39.39 -0.73
C VAL A 281 10.94 -40.17 -1.12
N ASN A 282 11.01 -41.03 -2.14
CA ASN A 282 9.84 -41.76 -2.64
C ASN A 282 9.38 -42.86 -1.68
N ASN A 283 10.32 -43.51 -0.97
CA ASN A 283 10.02 -44.66 -0.12
C ASN A 283 9.84 -44.35 1.38
N ASN A 284 10.15 -43.12 1.84
CA ASN A 284 10.09 -42.75 3.25
C ASN A 284 9.24 -41.48 3.50
N PRO A 285 7.95 -41.45 3.12
CA PRO A 285 7.10 -40.26 3.27
C PRO A 285 7.03 -39.71 4.71
N ASN A 286 6.98 -40.59 5.71
CA ASN A 286 6.94 -40.20 7.12
C ASN A 286 8.19 -39.44 7.58
N ALA A 287 9.32 -39.60 6.88
CA ALA A 287 10.54 -38.88 7.17
C ALA A 287 10.39 -37.37 6.91
N PHE A 288 9.37 -36.92 6.17
CA PHE A 288 9.15 -35.50 5.85
C PHE A 288 8.01 -34.88 6.67
N SER A 289 7.63 -35.52 7.79
CA SER A 289 6.58 -35.01 8.68
C SER A 289 6.91 -33.63 9.28
N ASP A 290 8.19 -33.36 9.52
CA ASP A 290 8.70 -32.09 10.05
C ASP A 290 9.32 -31.18 8.97
N ALA A 291 9.19 -31.54 7.68
CA ALA A 291 9.70 -30.76 6.56
C ALA A 291 8.70 -29.66 6.17
N TYR A 292 8.67 -28.57 6.94
CA TYR A 292 7.81 -27.42 6.68
C TYR A 292 8.42 -26.08 7.11
N PHE A 293 7.99 -25.01 6.45
CA PHE A 293 8.15 -23.66 6.99
C PHE A 293 6.91 -23.27 7.78
N ASP A 294 7.14 -22.61 8.92
CA ASP A 294 6.09 -22.00 9.72
C ASP A 294 6.44 -20.54 10.03
N PHE A 295 5.69 -19.63 9.43
CA PHE A 295 5.88 -18.20 9.59
C PHE A 295 4.79 -17.62 10.48
N ALA A 296 5.18 -16.97 11.57
CA ALA A 296 4.33 -16.07 12.35
C ALA A 296 4.01 -14.78 11.58
N SER A 297 4.97 -14.24 10.82
CA SER A 297 4.72 -13.11 9.92
C SER A 297 5.77 -13.01 8.82
N ILE A 298 5.35 -12.49 7.67
CA ILE A 298 6.23 -11.92 6.64
C ILE A 298 5.83 -10.46 6.47
N ARG A 299 6.77 -9.53 6.67
CA ARG A 299 6.55 -8.09 6.52
C ARG A 299 7.48 -7.55 5.45
N ILE A 300 6.93 -6.78 4.51
CA ILE A 300 7.70 -6.15 3.43
C ILE A 300 7.51 -4.64 3.56
N TYR A 301 8.62 -3.92 3.70
CA TYR A 301 8.68 -2.46 3.77
C TYR A 301 9.35 -1.95 2.51
N GLN A 302 8.96 -0.77 2.04
CA GLN A 302 9.64 -0.08 0.94
C GLN A 302 10.23 1.22 1.50
N PRO A 303 11.40 1.67 1.00
CA PRO A 303 11.97 2.92 1.44
C PRO A 303 11.00 4.06 1.13
N THR A 304 10.68 4.84 2.15
CA THR A 304 10.15 6.19 1.98
C THR A 304 11.26 7.04 1.35
N PRO A 305 11.04 7.70 0.20
CA PRO A 305 12.09 8.50 -0.42
C PRO A 305 12.54 9.60 0.54
N PHE A 306 13.78 9.53 1.00
CA PHE A 306 14.41 10.63 1.71
C PHE A 306 14.69 11.75 0.71
N LEU A 307 13.93 12.85 0.82
CA LEU A 307 14.26 14.17 0.30
C LEU A 307 15.73 14.47 0.67
N HIS A 308 16.61 14.52 -0.34
CA HIS A 308 18.01 14.83 -0.17
C HIS A 308 18.18 16.29 0.31
N SER A 309 18.39 16.49 1.61
CA SER A 309 19.13 17.66 2.09
C SER A 309 20.62 17.41 1.87
N LEU A 310 21.17 18.06 0.85
CA LEU A 310 22.61 18.11 0.58
C LEU A 310 23.32 18.84 1.73
N ALA A 311 23.99 18.10 2.62
CA ALA A 311 25.00 18.66 3.50
C ALA A 311 26.34 18.67 2.75
N VAL A 312 26.56 19.73 1.97
CA VAL A 312 27.93 20.17 1.61
C VAL A 312 28.58 20.67 2.88
N LEU A 313 29.78 20.19 3.20
CA LEU A 313 30.63 20.74 4.24
C LEU A 313 31.17 22.10 3.75
N SER A 314 30.30 23.09 3.74
CA SER A 314 30.64 24.51 3.63
C SER A 314 30.00 25.17 4.83
N LEU A 315 30.78 25.85 5.67
CA LEU A 315 30.25 26.73 6.71
C LEU A 315 29.32 27.75 6.04
N GLY A 316 28.01 27.49 6.10
CA GLY A 316 26.99 28.27 5.43
C GLY A 316 25.62 27.74 5.80
N PHE A 317 25.07 28.29 6.89
CA PHE A 317 23.66 28.26 7.29
C PHE A 317 22.80 27.10 6.75
N ILE A 318 22.72 26.00 7.51
CA ILE A 318 21.62 25.03 7.37
C ILE A 318 20.36 25.73 7.88
N LEU A 319 19.48 26.14 6.95
CA LEU A 319 18.08 26.39 7.28
C LEU A 319 17.40 25.03 7.42
N PRO A 320 16.72 24.72 8.55
CA PRO A 320 15.94 23.50 8.65
C PRO A 320 14.83 23.54 7.59
N SER A 321 14.65 22.45 6.86
CA SER A 321 13.37 22.17 6.20
C SER A 321 12.34 22.04 7.32
N LEU A 322 11.59 23.10 7.57
CA LEU A 322 10.53 23.12 8.56
C LEU A 322 9.37 22.28 8.01
N ALA A 323 9.16 21.09 8.56
CA ALA A 323 7.84 20.47 8.53
C ALA A 323 6.86 21.47 9.14
N ALA A 324 5.87 21.91 8.37
CA ALA A 324 4.94 22.95 8.80
C ALA A 324 3.93 22.36 9.78
N THR A 325 3.92 22.87 11.02
CA THR A 325 2.81 22.65 11.96
C THR A 325 1.80 23.77 11.77
N TYR A 326 0.55 23.41 11.52
CA TYR A 326 -0.53 24.38 11.30
C TYR A 326 -1.39 24.49 12.56
N SER A 327 -1.85 25.70 12.89
CA SER A 327 -2.71 25.94 14.05
C SER A 327 -4.15 26.19 13.61
N LEU A 328 -5.11 25.68 14.38
CA LEU A 328 -6.54 25.78 14.08
C LEU A 328 -6.99 27.24 14.06
N THR A 329 -7.54 27.69 12.93
CA THR A 329 -8.09 29.04 12.76
C THR A 329 -9.61 29.06 12.82
N ASP A 330 -10.25 28.03 12.27
CA ASP A 330 -11.69 27.96 12.13
C ASP A 330 -12.21 26.55 12.44
N THR A 331 -13.31 26.48 13.21
CA THR A 331 -14.06 25.26 13.46
C THR A 331 -15.52 25.49 13.12
N ILE A 332 -15.99 24.78 12.10
CA ILE A 332 -17.33 24.92 11.54
C ILE A 332 -18.09 23.64 11.83
N ILE A 333 -19.03 23.71 12.76
CA ILE A 333 -19.86 22.58 13.20
C ILE A 333 -21.31 23.07 13.30
N GLY A 334 -22.25 22.25 12.85
CA GLY A 334 -23.67 22.52 13.04
C GLY A 334 -24.09 23.87 12.45
N SER A 335 -24.70 24.73 13.26
CA SER A 335 -25.14 26.06 12.80
C SER A 335 -23.99 27.00 12.41
N GLY A 336 -22.73 26.65 12.71
CA GLY A 336 -21.56 27.42 12.28
C GLY A 336 -21.44 27.57 10.76
N PHE A 337 -21.95 26.60 9.99
CA PHE A 337 -21.99 26.66 8.53
C PHE A 337 -22.75 27.88 8.00
N TYR A 338 -23.85 28.26 8.68
CA TYR A 338 -24.68 29.42 8.30
C TYR A 338 -23.98 30.77 8.45
N ASN A 339 -22.86 30.83 9.18
CA ASN A 339 -22.08 32.07 9.37
C ASN A 339 -20.76 32.04 8.62
N PHE A 340 -20.22 30.86 8.32
CA PHE A 340 -18.95 30.72 7.63
C PHE A 340 -19.12 30.81 6.11
N PHE A 341 -20.26 30.35 5.58
CA PHE A 341 -20.55 30.34 4.16
C PHE A 341 -21.63 31.36 3.76
N GLU A 342 -21.57 31.78 2.51
CA GLU A 342 -22.62 32.48 1.77
C GLU A 342 -23.29 31.50 0.80
N TRP A 343 -24.58 31.72 0.48
CA TRP A 343 -25.32 30.93 -0.49
C TRP A 343 -25.22 31.59 -1.86
N GLU A 344 -24.85 30.81 -2.86
CA GLU A 344 -24.75 31.28 -4.24
C GLU A 344 -26.02 30.91 -4.99
N GLU A 345 -26.74 31.92 -5.45
CA GLU A 345 -28.03 31.77 -6.11
C GLU A 345 -27.91 31.90 -7.62
N GLY A 346 -28.81 31.23 -8.34
CA GLY A 346 -29.00 31.45 -9.77
C GLY A 346 -28.49 30.30 -10.64
N SER A 347 -28.08 30.65 -11.86
CA SER A 347 -27.70 29.67 -12.88
C SER A 347 -26.40 28.97 -12.51
N ASP A 348 -26.40 27.66 -12.63
CA ASP A 348 -25.22 26.83 -12.46
C ASP A 348 -24.20 27.09 -13.60
N PRO A 349 -22.94 27.46 -13.28
CA PRO A 349 -21.88 27.63 -14.26
C PRO A 349 -21.63 26.39 -15.12
N THR A 350 -21.97 25.20 -14.63
CA THR A 350 -21.78 23.90 -15.31
C THR A 350 -23.04 23.40 -16.04
N ASN A 351 -24.01 24.30 -16.25
CA ASN A 351 -25.24 24.04 -16.99
C ASN A 351 -26.11 22.90 -16.44
N GLY A 352 -26.02 22.63 -15.13
CA GLY A 352 -26.80 21.60 -14.45
C GLY A 352 -28.31 21.81 -14.49
N ARG A 353 -29.04 20.71 -14.34
CA ARG A 353 -30.50 20.67 -14.13
C ARG A 353 -30.87 21.00 -12.68
N VAL A 354 -30.34 22.11 -12.19
CA VAL A 354 -30.39 22.53 -10.80
C VAL A 354 -30.95 23.96 -10.68
N ASN A 355 -31.55 24.26 -9.54
CA ASN A 355 -31.91 25.62 -9.14
C ASN A 355 -31.29 25.90 -7.78
N TYR A 356 -30.19 26.66 -7.74
CA TYR A 356 -29.56 27.04 -6.49
C TYR A 356 -30.37 28.11 -5.78
N VAL A 357 -30.77 27.81 -4.53
CA VAL A 357 -31.65 28.68 -3.73
C VAL A 357 -30.90 29.37 -2.59
N ASP A 358 -31.43 30.50 -2.14
CA ASP A 358 -30.90 31.26 -1.01
C ASP A 358 -30.95 30.50 0.32
N GLN A 359 -30.23 31.02 1.33
CA GLN A 359 -30.14 30.43 2.65
C GLN A 359 -31.50 30.22 3.32
N GLY A 360 -32.38 31.22 3.30
CA GLY A 360 -33.70 31.18 3.93
C GLY A 360 -34.63 30.18 3.23
N THR A 361 -34.62 30.18 1.89
CA THR A 361 -35.35 29.19 1.09
C THR A 361 -34.83 27.78 1.37
N SER A 362 -33.51 27.58 1.41
CA SER A 362 -32.90 26.29 1.72
C SER A 362 -33.31 25.76 3.09
N GLN A 363 -33.40 26.62 4.11
CA GLN A 363 -33.85 26.22 5.45
C GLN A 363 -35.35 25.90 5.46
N SER A 364 -36.18 26.74 4.82
CA SER A 364 -37.63 26.57 4.77
C SER A 364 -38.06 25.28 4.07
N LEU A 365 -37.32 24.88 3.04
CA LEU A 365 -37.53 23.64 2.29
C LEU A 365 -36.79 22.44 2.90
N ASN A 366 -36.04 22.66 3.99
CA ASN A 366 -35.16 21.66 4.60
C ASN A 366 -34.20 21.06 3.55
N LEU A 367 -33.58 21.91 2.73
CA LEU A 367 -32.43 21.59 1.87
C LEU A 367 -31.12 21.79 2.62
N THR A 368 -31.10 22.69 3.61
CA THR A 368 -30.08 22.68 4.65
C THR A 368 -30.69 22.46 6.02
N PHE A 369 -29.97 21.76 6.87
CA PHE A 369 -30.36 21.52 8.26
C PHE A 369 -29.12 21.51 9.13
N ALA A 370 -29.21 22.08 10.32
CA ALA A 370 -28.12 22.07 11.28
C ALA A 370 -28.62 21.65 12.66
N SER A 371 -27.85 20.80 13.33
CA SER A 371 -27.97 20.51 14.75
C SER A 371 -26.67 20.93 15.48
N SER A 372 -26.45 20.47 16.71
CA SER A 372 -25.22 20.77 17.45
C SER A 372 -23.95 20.15 16.86
N ASN A 373 -24.06 19.06 16.09
CA ASN A 373 -22.93 18.28 15.61
C ASN A 373 -23.11 17.74 14.18
N GLU A 374 -24.04 18.31 13.43
CA GLU A 374 -24.44 17.84 12.10
C GLU A 374 -24.85 19.04 11.26
N PHE A 375 -24.38 19.07 10.01
CA PHE A 375 -24.88 19.96 8.99
C PHE A 375 -25.21 19.14 7.74
N ILE A 376 -26.46 19.21 7.30
CA ILE A 376 -26.92 18.59 6.06
C ILE A 376 -27.03 19.64 4.97
N LEU A 377 -26.54 19.30 3.77
CA LEU A 377 -26.80 20.00 2.52
C LEU A 377 -27.36 18.97 1.53
N ARG A 378 -28.57 19.19 1.00
CA ARG A 378 -29.27 18.23 0.15
C ARG A 378 -30.01 18.90 -1.01
N THR A 379 -30.31 18.11 -2.03
CA THR A 379 -31.26 18.50 -3.09
C THR A 379 -32.71 18.16 -2.70
N ASP A 380 -33.68 18.78 -3.36
CA ASP A 380 -35.09 18.45 -3.24
C ASP A 380 -35.33 16.99 -3.68
N PHE A 381 -35.96 16.17 -2.85
CA PHE A 381 -36.30 14.78 -3.16
C PHE A 381 -37.81 14.48 -3.12
N LYS A 382 -38.64 15.53 -3.22
CA LYS A 382 -40.12 15.46 -3.13
C LYS A 382 -40.82 15.96 -4.38
N THR A 383 -40.29 16.98 -5.04
CA THR A 383 -41.00 17.68 -6.11
C THR A 383 -40.76 17.04 -7.48
N VAL A 384 -41.85 16.71 -8.17
CA VAL A 384 -41.82 16.37 -9.61
C VAL A 384 -41.78 17.67 -10.40
N LEU A 385 -40.80 17.80 -11.29
CA LEU A 385 -40.58 19.01 -12.06
C LEU A 385 -41.32 18.99 -13.39
N SER A 386 -41.71 20.18 -13.85
CA SER A 386 -42.05 20.41 -15.25
C SER A 386 -40.77 20.65 -16.05
N HIS A 387 -40.76 20.27 -17.32
CA HIS A 387 -39.56 20.40 -18.16
C HIS A 387 -39.07 21.85 -18.25
N ASN A 388 -39.98 22.83 -18.23
CA ASN A 388 -39.65 24.25 -18.31
C ASN A 388 -39.38 24.93 -16.95
N SER A 389 -39.38 24.18 -15.84
CA SER A 389 -38.96 24.73 -14.54
C SER A 389 -37.44 25.00 -14.51
N PRO A 390 -36.94 25.87 -13.61
CA PRO A 390 -35.51 26.20 -13.53
C PRO A 390 -34.60 24.97 -13.35
N GLY A 391 -35.01 24.01 -12.54
CA GLY A 391 -34.25 22.81 -12.21
C GLY A 391 -34.65 22.28 -10.84
N ARG A 392 -34.01 21.20 -10.37
CA ARG A 392 -34.25 20.67 -9.02
C ARG A 392 -33.59 21.58 -7.99
N ASN A 393 -34.33 22.00 -6.97
CA ASN A 393 -33.76 22.89 -5.95
C ASN A 393 -32.58 22.21 -5.24
N SER A 394 -31.46 22.91 -5.14
CA SER A 394 -30.26 22.45 -4.45
C SER A 394 -29.53 23.66 -3.85
N VAL A 395 -28.34 23.43 -3.31
CA VAL A 395 -27.57 24.44 -2.58
C VAL A 395 -26.12 24.41 -3.05
N ARG A 396 -25.57 25.61 -3.27
CA ARG A 396 -24.15 25.88 -3.45
C ARG A 396 -23.75 26.92 -2.42
N ILE A 397 -22.75 26.60 -1.61
CA ILE A 397 -22.26 27.47 -0.54
C ILE A 397 -20.78 27.75 -0.74
N ARG A 398 -20.38 29.01 -0.53
CA ARG A 398 -18.99 29.48 -0.65
C ARG A 398 -18.52 30.15 0.63
N SER A 399 -17.33 29.81 1.10
CA SER A 399 -16.81 30.41 2.34
C SER A 399 -16.64 31.92 2.19
N THR A 400 -16.96 32.67 3.25
CA THR A 400 -16.73 34.14 3.29
C THR A 400 -15.24 34.50 3.30
N LYS A 401 -14.41 33.61 3.86
CA LYS A 401 -12.95 33.73 3.89
C LYS A 401 -12.33 33.09 2.65
N THR A 402 -11.15 33.59 2.30
CA THR A 402 -10.27 33.02 1.27
C THR A 402 -8.96 32.50 1.89
N TYR A 403 -8.34 31.51 1.25
CA TYR A 403 -7.14 30.84 1.74
C TYR A 403 -6.08 30.70 0.66
N THR A 404 -4.81 30.84 1.05
CA THR A 404 -3.64 30.52 0.21
C THR A 404 -2.95 29.27 0.77
N ASN A 405 -1.99 29.46 1.68
CA ASN A 405 -1.37 28.37 2.42
C ASN A 405 -2.26 28.02 3.61
N HIS A 406 -2.76 26.79 3.63
CA HIS A 406 -3.64 26.33 4.70
C HIS A 406 -3.78 24.80 4.66
N VAL A 407 -4.39 24.27 5.72
CA VAL A 407 -4.92 22.92 5.76
C VAL A 407 -6.41 23.00 6.04
N ALA A 408 -7.23 22.25 5.31
CA ALA A 408 -8.64 22.06 5.63
C ALA A 408 -8.95 20.58 5.80
N VAL A 409 -9.72 20.24 6.84
CA VAL A 409 -10.16 18.88 7.17
C VAL A 409 -11.68 18.85 7.19
N PHE A 410 -12.27 18.00 6.36
CA PHE A 410 -13.69 17.77 6.20
C PHE A 410 -14.04 16.42 6.81
N ASP A 411 -14.77 16.42 7.93
CA ASP A 411 -15.37 15.22 8.52
C ASP A 411 -16.75 15.01 7.90
N VAL A 412 -16.86 14.04 7.00
CA VAL A 412 -18.05 13.79 6.18
C VAL A 412 -18.61 12.41 6.51
N ARG A 413 -19.84 12.32 6.98
CA ARG A 413 -20.51 11.05 7.35
C ARG A 413 -21.29 10.44 6.19
N HIS A 414 -21.79 11.31 5.30
CA HIS A 414 -22.53 10.95 4.10
C HIS A 414 -22.23 11.95 2.99
N MET A 415 -22.18 11.51 1.74
CA MET A 415 -22.12 12.37 0.55
C MET A 415 -23.26 12.04 -0.43
N PRO A 416 -23.65 12.95 -1.33
CA PRO A 416 -24.74 12.69 -2.26
C PRO A 416 -24.49 11.45 -3.12
N GLN A 417 -25.53 10.64 -3.31
CA GLN A 417 -25.55 9.52 -4.24
C GLN A 417 -26.83 9.55 -5.09
N GLY A 418 -26.75 8.95 -6.28
CA GLY A 418 -27.84 8.73 -7.21
C GLY A 418 -27.49 9.06 -8.65
N CYS A 419 -28.19 8.42 -9.59
CA CYS A 419 -28.11 8.78 -11.00
C CYS A 419 -28.47 10.25 -11.22
N GLY A 420 -27.58 10.97 -11.92
CA GLY A 420 -27.71 12.36 -12.25
C GLY A 420 -27.10 13.32 -11.23
N THR A 421 -26.60 12.86 -10.08
CA THR A 421 -25.94 13.75 -9.10
C THR A 421 -24.51 14.08 -9.50
N TRP A 422 -24.09 15.31 -9.23
CA TRP A 422 -22.71 15.78 -9.31
C TRP A 422 -22.38 16.61 -8.06
N PRO A 423 -21.96 15.97 -6.97
CA PRO A 423 -21.52 16.64 -5.75
C PRO A 423 -20.05 17.06 -5.81
N ALA A 424 -19.73 18.19 -5.18
CA ALA A 424 -18.36 18.67 -5.07
C ALA A 424 -18.03 19.28 -3.69
N ILE A 425 -16.79 19.06 -3.24
CA ILE A 425 -16.08 19.87 -2.25
C ILE A 425 -14.77 20.31 -2.90
N TRP A 426 -14.60 21.61 -3.08
CA TRP A 426 -13.56 22.17 -3.93
C TRP A 426 -13.17 23.58 -3.49
N GLU A 427 -12.08 24.10 -4.06
CA GLU A 427 -11.63 25.45 -3.78
C GLU A 427 -11.25 26.17 -5.07
N THR A 428 -11.70 27.42 -5.22
CA THR A 428 -11.32 28.26 -6.36
C THR A 428 -11.41 29.74 -6.04
N LYS A 429 -10.90 30.56 -6.96
CA LYS A 429 -11.28 31.95 -7.13
C LYS A 429 -12.15 32.09 -8.36
N GLU A 430 -13.45 32.24 -8.16
CA GLU A 430 -14.44 32.20 -9.24
C GLU A 430 -14.29 33.37 -10.23
N ILE A 431 -13.89 34.54 -9.75
CA ILE A 431 -13.75 35.72 -10.60
C ILE A 431 -12.63 35.51 -11.62
N ASN A 432 -13.01 35.52 -12.91
CA ASN A 432 -12.14 35.23 -14.05
C ASN A 432 -11.53 33.82 -14.02
N TRP A 433 -12.25 32.83 -13.51
CA TRP A 433 -11.89 31.43 -13.65
C TRP A 433 -11.46 31.11 -15.12
N PRO A 434 -10.38 30.33 -15.34
CA PRO A 434 -9.56 29.58 -14.39
C PRO A 434 -8.30 30.35 -13.91
N MET A 435 -8.22 31.68 -14.08
CA MET A 435 -6.97 32.43 -13.83
C MET A 435 -6.45 32.34 -12.39
N GLY A 436 -7.34 32.11 -11.43
CA GLY A 436 -6.98 31.94 -10.03
C GLY A 436 -6.75 30.48 -9.62
N GLY A 437 -6.89 29.53 -10.54
CA GLY A 437 -6.80 28.09 -10.29
C GLY A 437 -8.01 27.53 -9.54
N GLU A 438 -8.16 26.22 -9.60
CA GLU A 438 -9.17 25.44 -8.89
C GLU A 438 -8.58 24.10 -8.45
N VAL A 439 -9.03 23.62 -7.30
CA VAL A 439 -8.72 22.29 -6.76
C VAL A 439 -9.99 21.59 -6.33
N ASP A 440 -10.26 20.44 -6.95
CA ASP A 440 -11.36 19.56 -6.59
C ASP A 440 -10.85 18.51 -5.60
N ILE A 441 -11.41 18.51 -4.40
CA ILE A 441 -10.97 17.66 -3.29
C ILE A 441 -11.80 16.38 -3.27
N LEU A 442 -13.12 16.54 -3.38
CA LEU A 442 -14.11 15.48 -3.53
C LEU A 442 -14.99 15.83 -4.71
N GLU A 443 -14.95 15.02 -5.77
CA GLU A 443 -15.79 15.22 -6.95
C GLU A 443 -16.05 13.92 -7.69
N GLY A 444 -17.24 13.81 -8.28
CA GLY A 444 -17.62 12.72 -9.16
C GLY A 444 -19.05 12.86 -9.65
N VAL A 445 -19.51 11.87 -10.42
CA VAL A 445 -20.84 11.91 -11.06
C VAL A 445 -21.51 10.54 -11.03
N ASN A 446 -22.84 10.52 -10.96
CA ASN A 446 -23.66 9.31 -11.20
C ASN A 446 -23.24 8.04 -10.39
N ASP A 447 -22.84 8.20 -9.12
CA ASP A 447 -22.31 7.13 -8.26
C ASP A 447 -21.01 6.46 -8.73
N GLN A 448 -20.33 7.02 -9.73
CA GLN A 448 -19.11 6.45 -10.29
C GLN A 448 -17.90 6.81 -9.43
N GLY A 449 -17.65 5.98 -8.40
CA GLY A 449 -16.39 6.00 -7.65
C GLY A 449 -15.29 5.17 -8.34
N PRO A 450 -14.04 5.24 -7.85
CA PRO A 450 -13.55 6.06 -6.74
C PRO A 450 -13.56 7.58 -7.02
N ASN A 451 -13.42 8.38 -5.96
CA ASN A 451 -13.31 9.84 -6.04
C ASN A 451 -12.21 10.28 -7.00
N MET A 452 -12.47 11.37 -7.72
CA MET A 452 -11.47 12.07 -8.52
C MET A 452 -11.13 13.40 -7.85
N ALA A 453 -9.83 13.70 -7.74
CA ALA A 453 -9.36 15.01 -7.31
C ALA A 453 -8.51 15.61 -8.43
N THR A 454 -8.76 16.88 -8.74
CA THR A 454 -8.35 17.50 -10.00
C THR A 454 -7.84 18.91 -9.76
N LEU A 455 -6.91 19.38 -10.60
CA LEU A 455 -6.60 20.80 -10.71
C LEU A 455 -7.01 21.34 -12.08
N HIS A 456 -7.57 22.54 -12.07
CA HIS A 456 -7.91 23.32 -13.25
C HIS A 456 -7.13 24.64 -13.23
N THR A 457 -6.38 24.91 -14.29
CA THR A 457 -5.50 26.09 -14.39
C THR A 457 -5.51 26.70 -15.78
N THR A 458 -4.87 27.86 -15.91
CA THR A 458 -4.41 28.40 -17.21
C THR A 458 -3.28 27.53 -17.82
N PRO A 459 -2.94 27.70 -19.12
CA PRO A 459 -1.87 26.95 -19.76
C PRO A 459 -0.52 27.10 -19.07
N GLY A 460 0.28 26.02 -19.03
CA GLY A 460 1.64 26.04 -18.46
C GLY A 460 1.81 25.30 -17.13
N CYS A 461 0.77 24.63 -16.64
CA CYS A 461 0.81 23.81 -15.44
C CYS A 461 0.58 22.34 -15.79
N THR A 462 1.57 21.49 -15.55
CA THR A 462 1.50 20.04 -15.79
C THR A 462 2.07 19.27 -14.61
N MET A 463 1.61 18.03 -14.44
CA MET A 463 2.02 17.15 -13.36
C MET A 463 2.99 16.08 -13.84
N PRO A 464 4.07 15.81 -13.08
CA PRO A 464 4.96 14.69 -13.41
C PRO A 464 4.22 13.36 -13.29
N ALA A 465 4.53 12.41 -14.18
CA ALA A 465 3.89 11.09 -14.17
C ALA A 465 4.22 10.25 -12.92
N LEU A 466 5.39 10.47 -12.31
CA LEU A 466 5.81 9.80 -11.09
C LEU A 466 5.78 10.79 -9.93
N ARG A 467 4.92 10.50 -8.94
CA ARG A 467 4.65 11.35 -7.77
C ARG A 467 4.46 10.47 -6.54
N GLU A 468 4.82 10.99 -5.37
CA GLU A 468 4.59 10.33 -4.09
C GLU A 468 3.12 10.46 -3.66
N GLN A 469 2.29 9.60 -4.23
CA GLN A 469 0.86 9.54 -3.94
C GLN A 469 0.36 8.10 -4.05
N SER A 470 -0.75 7.77 -3.40
CA SER A 470 -1.37 6.45 -3.53
C SER A 470 -2.38 6.35 -4.68
N GLY A 471 -2.89 7.48 -5.19
CA GLY A 471 -3.84 7.56 -6.31
C GLY A 471 -3.20 7.37 -7.68
N SER A 472 -4.02 7.04 -8.68
CA SER A 472 -3.60 6.82 -10.06
C SER A 472 -3.86 8.06 -10.93
N ASN A 473 -2.84 8.50 -11.68
CA ASN A 473 -3.00 9.61 -12.62
C ASN A 473 -3.98 9.23 -13.73
N VAL A 474 -4.91 10.14 -14.05
CA VAL A 474 -5.85 10.03 -15.17
C VAL A 474 -5.44 11.00 -16.28
N GLU A 475 -5.21 12.26 -15.93
CA GLU A 475 -4.69 13.31 -16.81
C GLU A 475 -3.57 14.08 -16.10
N LEU A 476 -2.58 14.56 -16.85
CA LEU A 476 -1.41 15.27 -16.33
C LEU A 476 -1.40 16.75 -16.66
N ASP A 477 -2.12 17.21 -17.68
CA ASP A 477 -2.20 18.63 -18.02
C ASP A 477 -3.39 19.31 -17.33
N CYS A 478 -3.11 20.34 -16.53
CA CYS A 478 -4.10 21.03 -15.72
C CYS A 478 -4.85 22.12 -16.50
N ASN A 479 -4.45 22.37 -17.75
CA ASN A 479 -5.01 23.42 -18.59
C ASN A 479 -6.47 23.15 -19.01
N THR A 480 -7.39 24.02 -18.60
CA THR A 480 -8.82 23.90 -18.91
C THR A 480 -9.16 24.11 -20.39
N ALA A 481 -8.26 24.74 -21.15
CA ALA A 481 -8.46 25.03 -22.57
C ALA A 481 -8.23 23.80 -23.48
N ILE A 482 -7.84 22.66 -22.91
CA ILE A 482 -7.63 21.41 -23.65
C ILE A 482 -8.43 20.27 -23.01
N ASN A 483 -8.53 19.15 -23.73
CA ASN A 483 -9.13 17.90 -23.24
C ASN A 483 -10.53 18.11 -22.61
N ASP A 484 -11.33 19.00 -23.20
CA ASP A 484 -12.69 19.30 -22.75
C ASP A 484 -12.79 19.66 -21.25
N ASN A 485 -11.83 20.46 -20.75
CA ASN A 485 -11.73 20.85 -19.34
C ASN A 485 -11.54 19.66 -18.39
N ALA A 486 -10.83 18.60 -18.80
CA ALA A 486 -10.56 17.46 -17.92
C ALA A 486 -9.73 17.81 -16.68
N GLY A 487 -8.85 18.82 -16.78
CA GLY A 487 -7.87 19.16 -15.74
C GLY A 487 -6.89 18.02 -15.46
N CYS A 488 -5.89 18.24 -14.61
CA CYS A 488 -4.95 17.19 -14.25
C CYS A 488 -5.49 16.40 -13.06
N SER A 489 -6.06 15.24 -13.35
CA SER A 489 -6.86 14.47 -12.41
C SER A 489 -6.13 13.24 -11.88
N VAL A 490 -6.43 12.90 -10.63
CA VAL A 490 -5.96 11.69 -9.94
C VAL A 490 -7.14 10.97 -9.33
N GLN A 491 -7.30 9.69 -9.69
CA GLN A 491 -8.31 8.81 -9.11
C GLN A 491 -7.77 8.19 -7.80
N LEU A 492 -8.57 8.30 -6.73
CA LEU A 492 -8.22 7.72 -5.43
C LEU A 492 -8.19 6.18 -5.48
N PRO A 493 -7.34 5.52 -4.67
CA PRO A 493 -7.10 4.07 -4.80
C PRO A 493 -8.23 3.19 -4.23
N THR A 494 -9.15 3.75 -3.45
CA THR A 494 -10.17 2.98 -2.71
C THR A 494 -11.57 3.33 -3.17
N ALA A 495 -12.39 2.33 -3.50
CA ALA A 495 -13.81 2.54 -3.85
C ALA A 495 -14.60 3.26 -2.75
N SER A 496 -14.25 3.07 -1.47
CA SER A 496 -14.89 3.73 -0.32
C SER A 496 -14.60 5.24 -0.23
N SER A 497 -13.89 5.84 -1.18
CA SER A 497 -13.70 7.28 -1.23
C SER A 497 -14.92 8.02 -1.78
N TYR A 498 -15.83 7.36 -2.51
CA TYR A 498 -16.92 8.07 -3.17
C TYR A 498 -18.25 7.33 -3.15
N GLY A 499 -19.34 8.10 -3.23
CA GLY A 499 -20.70 7.65 -3.50
C GLY A 499 -21.20 6.55 -2.55
N PRO A 500 -21.92 5.53 -3.06
CA PRO A 500 -22.52 4.49 -2.22
C PRO A 500 -21.52 3.70 -1.37
N SER A 501 -20.30 3.51 -1.87
CA SER A 501 -19.24 2.79 -1.13
C SER A 501 -18.71 3.62 0.05
N PHE A 502 -18.62 4.94 -0.10
CA PHE A 502 -18.29 5.85 0.99
C PHE A 502 -19.40 5.88 2.05
N ASN A 503 -20.66 6.05 1.61
CA ASN A 503 -21.81 6.09 2.50
C ASN A 503 -21.96 4.79 3.30
N SER A 504 -21.78 3.64 2.65
CA SER A 504 -21.82 2.31 3.29
C SER A 504 -20.70 2.11 4.31
N ALA A 505 -19.57 2.82 4.18
CA ALA A 505 -18.47 2.77 5.13
C ALA A 505 -18.67 3.69 6.35
N GLY A 506 -19.75 4.49 6.39
CA GLY A 506 -19.99 5.53 7.39
C GLY A 506 -19.24 6.84 7.10
N GLY A 507 -18.86 7.04 5.84
CA GLY A 507 -18.12 8.17 5.34
C GLY A 507 -16.63 8.14 5.68
N GLY A 508 -16.06 9.30 6.02
CA GLY A 508 -14.64 9.45 6.30
C GLY A 508 -14.20 10.90 6.46
N TRP A 509 -12.90 11.10 6.39
CA TRP A 509 -12.27 12.41 6.39
C TRP A 509 -11.59 12.66 5.05
N TYR A 510 -11.87 13.82 4.48
CA TYR A 510 -11.07 14.41 3.43
C TYR A 510 -10.21 15.51 4.04
N ALA A 511 -8.96 15.64 3.59
CA ALA A 511 -8.14 16.78 3.97
C ALA A 511 -7.33 17.29 2.78
N ILE A 512 -7.13 18.60 2.73
CA ILE A 512 -6.24 19.28 1.79
C ILE A 512 -5.12 19.96 2.56
N GLU A 513 -3.89 19.83 2.08
CA GLU A 513 -2.76 20.67 2.47
C GLU A 513 -2.34 21.46 1.24
N ARG A 514 -2.53 22.78 1.28
CA ARG A 514 -2.08 23.69 0.24
C ARG A 514 -0.91 24.52 0.76
N SER A 515 0.17 24.53 -0.01
CA SER A 515 1.34 25.38 0.21
C SER A 515 1.64 26.23 -1.03
N SER A 516 2.71 27.02 -0.98
CA SER A 516 3.18 27.80 -2.13
C SER A 516 3.83 26.96 -3.23
N THR A 517 4.11 25.67 -2.98
CA THR A 517 4.89 24.80 -3.88
C THR A 517 4.21 23.45 -4.13
N TYR A 518 3.07 23.18 -3.50
CA TYR A 518 2.31 21.95 -3.72
C TYR A 518 0.88 22.03 -3.18
N ILE A 519 0.03 21.14 -3.69
CA ILE A 519 -1.22 20.72 -3.08
C ILE A 519 -1.18 19.22 -2.81
N LYS A 520 -1.67 18.78 -1.65
CA LYS A 520 -1.92 17.37 -1.34
C LYS A 520 -3.37 17.18 -0.94
N VAL A 521 -3.95 16.07 -1.35
CA VAL A 521 -5.28 15.61 -0.88
C VAL A 521 -5.12 14.27 -0.18
N PHE A 522 -5.73 14.15 0.98
CA PHE A 522 -5.78 12.94 1.80
C PHE A 522 -7.22 12.47 1.94
N PHE A 523 -7.38 11.15 2.04
CA PHE A 523 -8.65 10.53 2.35
C PHE A 523 -8.44 9.38 3.33
N TRP A 524 -9.27 9.34 4.37
CA TRP A 524 -9.37 8.20 5.27
C TRP A 524 -10.83 7.81 5.45
N SER A 525 -11.16 6.54 5.24
CA SER A 525 -12.51 6.04 5.53
C SER A 525 -12.79 6.08 7.04
N ARG A 526 -14.07 6.16 7.44
CA ARG A 526 -14.52 6.34 8.83
C ARG A 526 -13.86 5.40 9.85
N ASN A 527 -13.62 4.16 9.45
CA ASN A 527 -13.07 3.12 10.32
C ASN A 527 -11.61 2.78 9.99
N ASP A 528 -10.93 3.63 9.23
CA ASP A 528 -9.53 3.46 8.90
C ASP A 528 -8.66 3.69 10.15
N GLY A 529 -7.87 2.68 10.52
CA GLY A 529 -6.98 2.76 11.69
C GLY A 529 -5.75 3.64 11.47
N SER A 530 -5.52 4.11 10.24
CA SER A 530 -4.43 5.02 9.87
C SER A 530 -4.80 6.49 9.98
N VAL A 531 -6.07 6.84 10.27
CA VAL A 531 -6.49 8.24 10.46
C VAL A 531 -5.61 8.88 11.55
N PRO A 532 -4.88 9.96 11.23
CA PRO A 532 -4.05 10.65 12.21
C PRO A 532 -4.86 11.13 13.42
N LYS A 533 -4.25 11.09 14.62
CA LYS A 533 -4.95 11.46 15.87
C LYS A 533 -5.35 12.92 15.90
N ASP A 534 -4.58 13.79 15.27
CA ASP A 534 -4.87 15.21 15.15
C ASP A 534 -6.10 15.46 14.24
N VAL A 535 -6.24 14.68 13.15
CA VAL A 535 -7.43 14.65 12.27
C VAL A 535 -8.65 14.12 13.01
N ILE A 536 -8.60 12.91 13.58
CA ILE A 536 -9.79 12.26 14.18
C ILE A 536 -10.35 13.04 15.38
N ASN A 537 -9.48 13.63 16.19
CA ASN A 537 -9.89 14.38 17.38
C ASN A 537 -10.19 15.86 17.07
N GLY A 538 -9.85 16.34 15.87
CA GLY A 538 -9.92 17.76 15.55
C GLY A 538 -9.06 18.61 16.48
N SER A 539 -7.78 18.25 16.58
CA SER A 539 -6.83 18.90 17.50
C SER A 539 -6.63 20.38 17.17
N SER A 540 -6.14 21.18 18.13
CA SER A 540 -5.85 22.60 17.90
C SER A 540 -4.64 22.85 16.99
N GLN A 541 -3.87 21.80 16.69
CA GLN A 541 -2.74 21.82 15.77
C GLN A 541 -2.71 20.53 14.98
N VAL A 542 -2.24 20.61 13.74
CA VAL A 542 -2.03 19.47 12.84
C VAL A 542 -0.65 19.53 12.20
N ASN A 543 -0.11 18.36 11.89
CA ASN A 543 1.14 18.24 11.13
C ASN A 543 0.95 17.27 9.96
N PRO A 544 0.60 17.77 8.76
CA PRO A 544 0.41 16.92 7.59
C PRO A 544 1.62 16.09 7.16
N ALA A 545 2.84 16.46 7.60
CA ALA A 545 4.02 15.62 7.38
C ALA A 545 3.91 14.25 8.08
N ASP A 546 3.12 14.15 9.15
CA ASP A 546 2.89 12.91 9.90
C ASP A 546 1.65 12.14 9.41
N TRP A 547 0.94 12.66 8.40
CA TRP A 547 -0.30 12.06 7.88
C TRP A 547 -0.06 10.90 6.89
N GLY A 548 1.20 10.64 6.54
CA GLY A 548 1.59 9.59 5.62
C GLY A 548 1.53 10.01 4.15
N THR A 549 1.49 9.05 3.24
CA THR A 549 1.42 9.31 1.79
C THR A 549 0.06 9.90 1.44
N PRO A 550 -0.01 11.06 0.76
CA PRO A 550 -1.28 11.62 0.34
C PRO A 550 -1.94 10.73 -0.71
N ALA A 551 -3.27 10.82 -0.79
CA ALA A 551 -4.01 10.19 -1.85
C ALA A 551 -3.64 10.79 -3.21
N VAL A 552 -3.41 12.11 -3.23
CA VAL A 552 -3.02 12.88 -4.42
C VAL A 552 -1.94 13.88 -4.06
N PHE A 553 -0.93 14.01 -4.91
CA PHE A 553 0.14 14.99 -4.74
C PHE A 553 0.34 15.78 -6.02
N PHE A 554 0.14 17.10 -5.96
CA PHE A 554 0.37 18.02 -7.06
C PHE A 554 1.59 18.91 -6.73
N PRO A 555 2.82 18.55 -7.15
CA PRO A 555 4.01 19.36 -6.92
C PRO A 555 4.15 20.49 -7.96
N ASP A 556 4.94 21.50 -7.62
CA ASP A 556 5.29 22.62 -8.51
C ASP A 556 6.37 22.31 -9.58
N THR A 557 6.81 21.05 -9.69
CA THR A 557 7.89 20.60 -10.59
C THR A 557 7.75 21.10 -12.03
N SER A 558 6.53 21.17 -12.55
CA SER A 558 6.22 21.66 -13.90
C SER A 558 4.95 22.51 -13.90
N CYS A 559 4.72 23.21 -12.79
CA CYS A 559 3.59 24.10 -12.57
C CYS A 559 3.99 25.18 -11.57
N ASP A 560 4.12 26.44 -12.00
CA ASP A 560 4.42 27.53 -11.08
C ASP A 560 3.14 27.95 -10.32
N PHE A 561 3.03 27.48 -9.08
CA PHE A 561 1.84 27.74 -8.25
C PHE A 561 1.56 29.23 -8.05
N SER A 562 2.59 30.07 -8.05
CA SER A 562 2.43 31.53 -7.88
C SER A 562 1.78 32.20 -9.10
N GLN A 563 1.84 31.56 -10.27
CA GLN A 563 1.22 32.05 -11.51
C GLN A 563 -0.19 31.50 -11.72
N HIS A 564 -0.47 30.31 -11.19
CA HIS A 564 -1.72 29.59 -11.46
C HIS A 564 -2.72 29.62 -10.31
N PHE A 565 -2.29 29.83 -9.06
CA PHE A 565 -3.16 29.72 -7.89
C PHE A 565 -3.17 30.99 -7.04
N GLN A 566 -4.36 31.58 -6.88
CA GLN A 566 -4.62 32.75 -6.02
C GLN A 566 -5.31 32.33 -4.73
N GLU A 567 -5.69 33.28 -3.89
CA GLU A 567 -6.52 33.01 -2.72
C GLU A 567 -7.86 32.38 -3.13
N HIS A 568 -8.22 31.26 -2.53
CA HIS A 568 -9.42 30.49 -2.88
C HIS A 568 -10.47 30.55 -1.78
N ASN A 569 -11.74 30.55 -2.16
CA ASN A 569 -12.83 30.19 -1.26
C ASN A 569 -13.03 28.68 -1.28
N ILE A 570 -13.47 28.10 -0.16
CA ILE A 570 -13.99 26.73 -0.10
C ILE A 570 -15.43 26.75 -0.61
N ILE A 571 -15.77 25.85 -1.53
CA ILE A 571 -17.11 25.70 -2.11
C ILE A 571 -17.61 24.27 -1.88
N ILE A 572 -18.89 24.16 -1.53
CA ILE A 572 -19.59 22.89 -1.40
C ILE A 572 -20.91 23.01 -2.14
N ASP A 573 -21.16 22.10 -3.08
CA ASP A 573 -22.39 22.09 -3.84
C ASP A 573 -22.85 20.70 -4.28
N LEU A 574 -24.08 20.68 -4.77
CA LEU A 574 -24.69 19.53 -5.40
C LEU A 574 -25.48 20.00 -6.61
N THR A 575 -24.87 19.92 -7.79
CA THR A 575 -25.58 20.05 -9.06
C THR A 575 -26.11 18.69 -9.54
N LEU A 576 -26.89 18.72 -10.62
CA LEU A 576 -27.39 17.53 -11.29
C LEU A 576 -27.24 17.64 -12.80
N CYS A 577 -26.93 16.55 -13.49
CA CYS A 577 -26.68 16.53 -14.94
C CYS A 577 -25.54 17.48 -15.35
N GLY A 578 -25.84 18.51 -16.14
CA GLY A 578 -24.84 19.47 -16.58
C GLY A 578 -23.79 18.88 -17.52
N ASP A 579 -22.71 19.64 -17.68
CA ASP A 579 -21.68 19.40 -18.69
C ASP A 579 -20.98 18.04 -18.50
N TRP A 580 -20.81 17.59 -17.25
CA TRP A 580 -20.18 16.30 -16.96
C TRP A 580 -21.16 15.17 -16.62
N ALA A 581 -21.95 15.27 -15.54
CA ALA A 581 -22.79 14.14 -15.15
C ALA A 581 -23.86 13.82 -16.21
N GLY A 582 -24.33 14.84 -16.94
CA GLY A 582 -25.27 14.69 -18.04
C GLY A 582 -24.65 14.00 -19.27
N SER A 583 -23.38 14.29 -19.59
CA SER A 583 -22.72 13.75 -20.78
C SER A 583 -22.36 12.28 -20.65
N VAL A 584 -21.95 11.83 -19.45
CA VAL A 584 -21.58 10.43 -19.16
C VAL A 584 -22.70 9.61 -18.52
N TYR A 585 -23.92 10.15 -18.46
CA TYR A 585 -25.05 9.57 -17.74
C TYR A 585 -25.41 8.15 -18.22
N ALA A 586 -25.52 7.94 -19.54
CA ALA A 586 -25.87 6.65 -20.11
C ALA A 586 -24.78 5.59 -19.86
N ASP A 587 -23.51 6.00 -19.97
CA ASP A 587 -22.34 5.13 -19.75
C ASP A 587 -22.21 4.72 -18.28
N SER A 588 -22.73 5.54 -17.37
CA SER A 588 -22.82 5.24 -15.92
C SER A 588 -23.91 4.20 -15.58
N GLY A 589 -24.63 3.69 -16.60
CA GLY A 589 -25.69 2.69 -16.41
C GLY A 589 -27.02 3.26 -15.92
N CYS A 590 -27.19 4.58 -16.00
CA CYS A 590 -28.37 5.25 -15.49
C CYS A 590 -29.57 5.22 -16.47
N PRO A 591 -30.82 5.17 -15.97
CA PRO A 591 -32.00 5.00 -16.81
C PRO A 591 -32.48 6.32 -17.43
N SER A 592 -33.10 6.24 -18.61
CA SER A 592 -33.66 7.40 -19.35
C SER A 592 -32.58 8.44 -19.73
N THR A 593 -32.98 9.68 -20.00
CA THR A 593 -32.04 10.81 -20.11
C THR A 593 -31.89 11.48 -18.75
N CYS A 594 -30.72 12.07 -18.48
CA CYS A 594 -30.43 12.67 -17.18
C CYS A 594 -31.52 13.69 -16.75
N VAL A 595 -31.84 14.66 -17.61
CA VAL A 595 -32.85 15.69 -17.31
C VAL A 595 -34.22 15.07 -17.06
N HIS A 596 -34.63 14.08 -17.85
CA HIS A 596 -35.93 13.42 -17.64
C HIS A 596 -35.96 12.64 -16.32
N PHE A 597 -34.86 11.95 -15.97
CA PHE A 597 -34.76 11.24 -14.71
C PHE A 597 -34.83 12.19 -13.51
N VAL A 598 -34.03 13.27 -13.54
CA VAL A 598 -34.02 14.33 -12.54
C VAL A 598 -35.40 14.97 -12.41
N ASP A 599 -36.11 15.25 -13.50
CA ASP A 599 -37.42 15.88 -13.46
C ASP A 599 -38.51 14.97 -12.84
N LYS A 600 -38.46 13.66 -13.10
CA LYS A 600 -39.58 12.74 -12.86
C LYS A 600 -39.43 11.82 -11.65
N ASN A 601 -38.24 11.70 -11.08
CA ASN A 601 -37.98 10.73 -10.00
C ASN A 601 -37.47 11.42 -8.72
N PRO A 602 -38.25 12.32 -8.09
CA PRO A 602 -37.79 13.04 -6.89
C PRO A 602 -37.31 12.11 -5.77
N SER A 603 -38.01 11.01 -5.52
CA SER A 603 -37.66 10.07 -4.45
C SER A 603 -36.31 9.38 -4.66
N ALA A 604 -35.77 9.35 -5.88
CA ALA A 604 -34.44 8.79 -6.15
C ALA A 604 -33.32 9.64 -5.53
N PHE A 605 -33.60 10.89 -5.17
CA PHE A 605 -32.64 11.82 -4.57
C PHE A 605 -32.73 11.88 -3.05
N GLN A 606 -33.41 10.91 -2.40
CA GLN A 606 -33.50 10.86 -0.94
C GLN A 606 -32.11 10.76 -0.28
N ASP A 607 -31.18 10.06 -0.92
CA ASP A 607 -29.79 9.90 -0.48
C ASP A 607 -28.84 10.92 -1.16
N ALA A 608 -29.36 11.93 -1.86
CA ALA A 608 -28.55 12.97 -2.48
C ALA A 608 -28.30 14.12 -1.49
N TYR A 609 -27.50 13.84 -0.45
CA TYR A 609 -27.13 14.81 0.58
C TYR A 609 -25.72 14.59 1.15
N PHE A 610 -25.07 15.69 1.51
CA PHE A 610 -23.93 15.68 2.42
C PHE A 610 -24.40 15.69 3.87
N ASP A 611 -23.73 14.94 4.74
CA ASP A 611 -23.76 15.07 6.20
C ASP A 611 -22.35 15.38 6.69
N PHE A 612 -22.16 16.60 7.18
CA PHE A 612 -20.91 17.04 7.78
C PHE A 612 -20.95 16.93 9.30
N GLY A 613 -19.93 16.27 9.86
CA GLY A 613 -19.62 16.36 11.28
C GLY A 613 -18.91 17.66 11.64
N ALA A 614 -17.93 18.07 10.85
CA ALA A 614 -17.18 19.30 11.03
C ALA A 614 -16.38 19.68 9.78
N ILE A 615 -16.10 20.97 9.61
CA ILE A 615 -14.96 21.46 8.82
C ILE A 615 -14.01 22.18 9.77
N ARG A 616 -12.71 21.93 9.64
CA ARG A 616 -11.67 22.62 10.41
C ARG A 616 -10.60 23.14 9.46
N VAL A 617 -10.24 24.42 9.62
CA VAL A 617 -9.21 25.08 8.82
C VAL A 617 -8.04 25.47 9.73
N TYR A 618 -6.82 25.31 9.24
CA TYR A 618 -5.56 25.57 9.94
C TYR A 618 -4.61 26.39 9.06
N GLN A 619 -3.80 27.25 9.68
CA GLN A 619 -2.81 28.10 9.02
C GLN A 619 -1.48 28.16 9.78
#